data_AF-A0A7W7SPE4-F1
#
_entry.id   AF-A0A7W7SPE4-F1
#
_cell.length_a   1.000
_cell.length_b   1.000
_cell.length_c   1.000
_cell.angle_alpha   90.00
_cell.angle_beta   90.00
_cell.angle_gamma   90.00
#
_symmetry.space_group_name_H-M   'P 1'
#
loop_
_entity.id
_entity.type
_entity.pdbx_description
1 polymer ?
#
loop_
_entity_poly.entity_id
_entity_poly.type
_entity_poly.pdbx_seq_one_letter_code
_entity_poly.pdbx_strand_id
1 'polypeptide(L)'
;MTRSPLRAASEWLLAPMTLALLMSGCATTEPADDAAGQPSSPTATTSAATTPTSTPTPTVRPSSAPAIPPKKPTDEQATDRIAGRVTRGGSGPCYGVVTDDGKEYALYGSDTGTLQVDTFVRVTIAPLLLRINCGPGTHASIVELSVVR
;
A
#
# COMPACT_ATOMS: atom_id res chain seq x y z
N MET A 1 -8.40 57.05 31.56
CA MET A 1 -9.87 56.95 31.43
C MET A 1 -10.18 56.23 30.13
N THR A 2 -11.24 55.44 29.93
CA THR A 2 -12.23 54.76 30.81
C THR A 2 -13.03 53.85 29.85
N ARG A 3 -13.19 52.53 30.03
CA ARG A 3 -12.79 51.54 31.05
C ARG A 3 -12.58 50.19 30.33
N SER A 4 -11.74 49.30 30.84
CA SER A 4 -11.75 47.88 30.43
C SER A 4 -13.01 47.17 30.95
N PRO A 5 -13.64 46.26 30.19
CA PRO A 5 -14.57 45.28 30.76
C PRO A 5 -13.79 44.13 31.41
N LEU A 6 -14.19 43.75 32.63
CA LEU A 6 -13.61 42.62 33.38
C LEU A 6 -14.22 41.28 32.93
N ARG A 7 -13.44 40.22 33.19
CA ARG A 7 -13.89 38.86 33.60
C ARG A 7 -15.28 38.40 33.14
N ALA A 8 -15.29 37.37 32.29
CA ALA A 8 -16.25 36.27 32.43
C ALA A 8 -15.46 35.00 32.76
N ALA A 9 -15.53 34.56 34.02
CA ALA A 9 -15.14 33.22 34.41
C ALA A 9 -16.40 32.34 34.32
N SER A 10 -16.30 31.18 33.68
CA SER A 10 -17.25 30.07 33.85
C SER A 10 -16.52 28.77 33.59
N GLU A 11 -16.21 28.08 34.69
CA GLU A 11 -15.76 26.69 34.70
C GLU A 11 -16.89 25.79 34.18
N TRP A 12 -16.63 25.00 33.15
CA TRP A 12 -17.54 23.95 32.69
C TRP A 12 -16.94 22.57 32.94
N LEU A 13 -17.23 22.08 34.15
CA LEU A 13 -17.64 20.72 34.53
C LEU A 13 -16.99 19.51 33.82
N LEU A 14 -16.50 18.60 34.66
CA LEU A 14 -16.06 17.26 34.30
C LEU A 14 -17.19 16.41 33.68
N ALA A 15 -16.82 15.51 32.77
CA ALA A 15 -17.59 14.31 32.46
C ALA A 15 -16.64 13.13 32.12
N PRO A 16 -16.47 12.14 33.01
CA PRO A 16 -15.86 10.87 32.66
C PRO A 16 -16.94 9.92 32.12
N MET A 17 -16.82 9.49 30.87
CA MET A 17 -17.75 8.50 30.29
C MET A 17 -17.03 7.19 29.97
N THR A 18 -16.93 6.34 30.99
CA THR A 18 -16.51 4.94 30.85
C THR A 18 -17.58 4.14 30.10
N LEU A 19 -17.19 3.47 29.01
CA LEU A 19 -18.02 2.44 28.39
C LEU A 19 -17.16 1.20 28.11
N ALA A 20 -17.48 0.10 28.81
CA ALA A 20 -16.93 -1.21 28.54
C ALA A 20 -17.99 -2.05 27.79
N LEU A 21 -17.59 -2.76 26.74
CA LEU A 21 -18.40 -3.80 26.12
C LEU A 21 -17.58 -5.10 25.93
N LEU A 22 -18.30 -6.22 25.95
CA LEU A 22 -17.76 -7.57 26.09
C LEU A 22 -17.95 -8.42 24.82
N MET A 23 -16.98 -9.32 24.59
CA MET A 23 -17.13 -10.74 24.18
C MET A 23 -17.71 -11.16 22.81
N SER A 24 -17.22 -12.34 22.40
CA SER A 24 -17.68 -13.30 21.37
C SER A 24 -16.91 -13.28 20.04
N GLY A 25 -16.50 -14.42 19.44
CA GLY A 25 -16.55 -15.83 19.87
C GLY A 25 -17.00 -16.79 18.76
N CYS A 26 -16.11 -17.70 18.32
CA CYS A 26 -16.33 -18.81 17.34
C CYS A 26 -16.78 -18.45 15.90
N ALA A 27 -16.70 -19.32 14.89
CA ALA A 27 -15.74 -20.39 14.51
C ALA A 27 -16.23 -21.03 13.17
N THR A 28 -15.32 -21.56 12.34
CA THR A 28 -15.57 -22.57 11.25
C THR A 28 -16.51 -22.11 10.09
N THR A 29 -16.52 -22.64 8.85
CA THR A 29 -15.99 -23.88 8.25
C THR A 29 -15.64 -23.66 6.76
N GLU A 30 -14.72 -24.46 6.20
CA GLU A 30 -14.56 -24.68 4.75
C GLU A 30 -15.83 -25.28 4.09
N PRO A 31 -15.90 -25.21 2.75
CA PRO A 31 -16.12 -26.44 1.98
C PRO A 31 -15.04 -26.65 0.90
N ALA A 32 -14.61 -27.90 0.76
CA ALA A 32 -13.79 -28.40 -0.34
C ALA A 32 -14.66 -29.05 -1.44
N ASP A 33 -13.97 -29.56 -2.48
CA ASP A 33 -14.48 -30.44 -3.55
C ASP A 33 -15.43 -29.77 -4.58
N ASP A 34 -15.51 -30.21 -5.85
CA ASP A 34 -15.09 -31.48 -6.46
C ASP A 34 -14.85 -31.33 -7.99
N ALA A 35 -14.69 -32.46 -8.69
CA ALA A 35 -14.86 -32.72 -10.13
C ALA A 35 -13.62 -32.67 -11.04
N ALA A 36 -12.85 -33.78 -11.00
CA ALA A 36 -12.06 -34.23 -12.15
C ALA A 36 -12.96 -34.65 -13.34
N GLY A 37 -12.46 -34.50 -14.58
CA GLY A 37 -13.22 -34.91 -15.78
C GLY A 37 -12.39 -34.96 -17.07
N GLN A 38 -11.95 -36.15 -17.46
CA GLN A 38 -11.28 -36.49 -18.74
C GLN A 38 -11.50 -38.00 -18.99
N PRO A 39 -11.42 -38.57 -20.22
CA PRO A 39 -11.44 -38.01 -21.58
C PRO A 39 -12.65 -38.54 -22.41
N SER A 40 -12.75 -38.17 -23.70
CA SER A 40 -13.10 -39.12 -24.79
C SER A 40 -12.83 -38.53 -26.19
N SER A 41 -12.14 -39.29 -27.04
CA SER A 41 -11.96 -39.01 -28.47
C SER A 41 -13.02 -39.74 -29.30
N PRO A 42 -13.37 -39.23 -30.49
CA PRO A 42 -13.82 -40.07 -31.60
C PRO A 42 -12.93 -39.97 -32.85
N THR A 43 -13.14 -40.90 -33.78
CA THR A 43 -12.16 -41.37 -34.77
C THR A 43 -12.51 -41.00 -36.22
N ALA A 44 -11.50 -40.61 -37.00
CA ALA A 44 -11.34 -40.67 -38.47
C ALA A 44 -12.40 -40.05 -39.43
N THR A 45 -11.92 -39.50 -40.55
CA THR A 45 -12.14 -40.08 -41.91
C THR A 45 -11.24 -39.41 -42.97
N THR A 46 -10.80 -40.23 -43.91
CA THR A 46 -9.91 -39.99 -45.07
C THR A 46 -10.47 -39.01 -46.13
N SER A 47 -9.62 -38.21 -46.80
CA SER A 47 -9.51 -38.17 -48.28
C SER A 47 -8.65 -37.05 -48.90
N ALA A 48 -8.19 -37.36 -50.12
CA ALA A 48 -7.76 -36.48 -51.21
C ALA A 48 -6.35 -35.86 -51.16
N ALA A 49 -5.65 -36.00 -52.30
CA ALA A 49 -4.30 -35.54 -52.54
C ALA A 49 -4.27 -34.15 -53.21
N THR A 50 -3.16 -33.44 -53.06
CA THR A 50 -2.55 -32.61 -54.12
C THR A 50 -1.14 -32.20 -53.69
N THR A 51 -0.15 -32.40 -54.56
CA THR A 51 1.24 -31.98 -54.31
C THR A 51 1.51 -30.64 -54.98
N PRO A 52 1.93 -29.62 -54.22
CA PRO A 52 2.76 -28.55 -54.77
C PRO A 52 4.09 -28.40 -54.03
N THR A 53 5.14 -28.20 -54.82
CA THR A 53 6.54 -27.93 -54.49
C THR A 53 6.78 -27.15 -53.19
N SER A 54 7.51 -27.73 -52.24
CA SER A 54 7.97 -27.07 -51.01
C SER A 54 9.44 -26.61 -51.11
N THR A 55 9.63 -25.31 -51.23
CA THR A 55 10.91 -24.62 -50.94
C THR A 55 11.37 -24.97 -49.52
N PRO A 56 12.68 -25.20 -49.26
CA PRO A 56 13.15 -25.53 -47.92
C PRO A 56 13.02 -24.33 -46.97
N THR A 57 11.96 -24.31 -46.18
CA THR A 57 11.78 -23.38 -45.07
C THR A 57 12.84 -23.66 -43.99
N PRO A 58 13.55 -22.64 -43.46
CA PRO A 58 14.49 -22.87 -42.36
C PRO A 58 13.73 -23.34 -41.11
N THR A 59 14.00 -24.57 -40.67
CA THR A 59 13.42 -25.13 -39.44
C THR A 59 13.96 -24.39 -38.22
N VAL A 60 13.24 -23.36 -37.77
CA VAL A 60 13.44 -22.78 -36.44
C VAL A 60 13.01 -23.82 -35.41
N ARG A 61 13.98 -24.60 -34.93
CA ARG A 61 13.77 -25.56 -33.84
C ARG A 61 13.32 -24.77 -32.61
N PRO A 62 12.12 -25.04 -32.04
CA PRO A 62 11.73 -24.41 -30.78
C PRO A 62 12.74 -24.85 -29.71
N SER A 63 13.40 -23.87 -29.10
CA SER A 63 14.33 -24.14 -28.00
C SER A 63 13.52 -24.43 -26.74
N SER A 64 13.24 -25.71 -26.50
CA SER A 64 12.45 -26.19 -25.35
C SER A 64 13.20 -26.10 -24.01
N ALA A 65 13.94 -25.00 -23.78
CA ALA A 65 14.51 -24.67 -22.49
C ALA A 65 13.43 -23.95 -21.65
N PRO A 66 12.99 -24.51 -20.50
CA PRO A 66 12.11 -23.78 -19.59
C PRO A 66 12.79 -22.47 -19.17
N ALA A 67 12.06 -21.36 -19.23
CA ALA A 67 12.58 -20.08 -18.78
C ALA A 67 12.94 -20.17 -17.29
N ILE A 68 14.19 -19.83 -16.95
CA ILE A 68 14.65 -19.84 -15.56
C ILE A 68 13.79 -18.86 -14.75
N PRO A 69 13.17 -19.26 -13.63
CA PRO A 69 12.39 -18.35 -12.81
C PRO A 69 13.22 -17.12 -12.38
N PRO A 70 12.62 -15.92 -12.33
CA PRO A 70 13.34 -14.72 -11.93
C PRO A 70 13.90 -14.87 -10.51
N LYS A 71 15.19 -14.57 -10.34
CA LYS A 71 15.89 -14.70 -9.04
C LYS A 71 15.65 -13.54 -8.07
N LYS A 72 14.89 -12.53 -8.50
CA LYS A 72 14.54 -11.34 -7.72
C LYS A 72 13.01 -11.32 -7.51
N PRO A 73 12.51 -10.75 -6.39
CA PRO A 73 11.09 -10.47 -6.26
C PRO A 73 10.63 -9.58 -7.42
N THR A 74 9.42 -9.84 -7.92
CA THR A 74 8.82 -9.06 -9.02
C THR A 74 8.54 -7.61 -8.62
N ASP A 75 8.43 -7.35 -7.31
CA ASP A 75 8.22 -6.03 -6.71
C ASP A 75 9.43 -5.70 -5.80
N GLU A 76 10.47 -5.03 -6.36
CA GLU A 76 11.49 -4.34 -5.56
C GLU A 76 10.97 -2.93 -5.25
N GLN A 77 10.53 -2.68 -4.01
CA GLN A 77 10.23 -1.31 -3.57
C GLN A 77 11.51 -0.58 -3.16
N ALA A 78 11.62 0.68 -3.57
CA ALA A 78 12.75 1.54 -3.23
C ALA A 78 12.74 1.83 -1.72
N THR A 79 13.88 1.62 -1.04
CA THR A 79 14.03 1.72 0.43
C THR A 79 13.70 3.11 0.97
N ASP A 80 13.86 4.14 0.14
CA ASP A 80 13.53 5.55 0.38
C ASP A 80 12.04 5.88 0.15
N ARG A 81 11.21 4.92 -0.27
CA ARG A 81 9.77 5.14 -0.51
C ARG A 81 8.90 4.38 0.48
N ILE A 82 8.12 5.12 1.25
CA ILE A 82 7.15 4.58 2.21
C ILE A 82 5.72 4.82 1.75
N ALA A 83 4.81 3.93 2.15
CA ALA A 83 3.37 4.13 2.06
C ALA A 83 2.76 3.96 3.46
N GLY A 84 1.71 4.72 3.77
CA GLY A 84 1.09 4.65 5.08
C GLY A 84 -0.04 5.66 5.27
N ARG A 85 -0.59 5.66 6.49
CA ARG A 85 -1.71 6.51 6.92
C ARG A 85 -1.19 7.69 7.75
N VAL A 86 -1.69 8.88 7.48
CA VAL A 86 -1.35 10.09 8.25
C VAL A 86 -2.00 10.02 9.64
N THR A 87 -1.19 9.95 10.70
CA THR A 87 -1.64 9.99 12.11
C THR A 87 -1.61 11.39 12.69
N ARG A 88 -0.74 12.27 12.16
CA ARG A 88 -0.66 13.69 12.52
C ARG A 88 -0.58 14.52 11.25
N GLY A 89 -1.60 15.32 11.02
CA GLY A 89 -1.75 16.20 9.86
C GLY A 89 -1.89 17.68 10.24
N GLY A 90 -2.20 18.51 9.25
CA GLY A 90 -2.35 19.96 9.35
C GLY A 90 -1.71 20.67 8.16
N SER A 91 -1.64 21.99 8.24
CA SER A 91 -0.99 22.88 7.27
C SER A 91 0.43 23.30 7.70
N GLY A 92 0.97 22.67 8.74
CA GLY A 92 2.32 22.93 9.25
C GLY A 92 3.33 21.92 8.70
N PRO A 93 4.64 22.20 8.79
CA PRO A 93 5.67 21.43 8.09
C PRO A 93 6.03 20.09 8.76
N CYS A 94 5.24 19.62 9.72
CA CYS A 94 5.49 18.41 10.51
C CYS A 94 4.29 17.47 10.43
N TYR A 95 4.55 16.24 10.01
CA TYR A 95 3.54 15.22 9.77
C TYR A 95 3.94 13.90 10.44
N GLY A 96 2.95 13.14 10.89
CA GLY A 96 3.12 11.78 11.40
C GLY A 96 2.50 10.81 10.42
N VAL A 97 3.25 9.78 10.01
CA VAL A 97 2.77 8.71 9.13
C VAL A 97 3.11 7.36 9.76
N VAL A 98 2.13 6.45 9.78
CA VAL A 98 2.34 5.05 10.17
C VAL A 98 2.18 4.18 8.92
N THR A 99 3.20 3.38 8.61
CA THR A 99 3.14 2.40 7.50
C THR A 99 2.30 1.20 7.89
N ASP A 100 1.86 0.40 6.91
CA ASP A 100 1.07 -0.81 7.16
C ASP A 100 1.83 -1.86 8.02
N ASP A 101 3.17 -1.82 8.04
CA ASP A 101 4.01 -2.60 8.97
C ASP A 101 3.97 -2.11 10.43
N GLY A 102 3.23 -1.03 10.73
CA GLY A 102 3.18 -0.38 12.05
C GLY A 102 4.38 0.52 12.36
N LYS A 103 5.25 0.86 11.39
CA LYS A 103 6.39 1.76 11.61
C LYS A 103 5.93 3.22 11.61
N GLU A 104 6.20 3.94 12.69
CA GLU A 104 5.92 5.37 12.80
C GLU A 104 7.08 6.23 12.27
N TYR A 105 6.74 7.24 11.47
CA TYR A 105 7.66 8.21 10.88
C TYR A 105 7.24 9.64 11.25
N ALA A 106 8.19 10.42 11.76
CA ALA A 106 8.09 11.85 11.98
C ALA A 106 8.67 12.59 10.77
N LEU A 107 7.80 13.01 9.86
CA LEU A 107 8.17 13.61 8.58
C LEU A 107 8.18 15.13 8.66
N TYR A 108 9.25 15.74 8.17
CA TYR A 108 9.36 17.18 7.97
C TYR A 108 9.29 17.55 6.49
N GLY A 109 8.48 18.54 6.13
CA GLY A 109 8.45 19.10 4.78
C GLY A 109 7.88 20.50 4.78
N SER A 110 8.66 21.48 4.32
CA SER A 110 8.30 22.91 4.32
C SER A 110 7.14 23.25 3.39
N ASP A 111 7.04 22.56 2.25
CA ASP A 111 6.19 22.94 1.11
C ASP A 111 5.15 21.86 0.76
N THR A 112 4.84 20.97 1.70
CA THR A 112 4.02 19.77 1.46
C THR A 112 2.50 20.02 1.50
N GLY A 113 2.07 21.27 1.66
CA GLY A 113 0.67 21.68 1.60
C GLY A 113 -0.10 21.43 2.90
N THR A 114 -1.23 20.73 2.81
CA THR A 114 -2.04 20.34 3.99
C THR A 114 -2.40 18.87 3.89
N LEU A 115 -1.91 18.08 4.85
CA LEU A 115 -2.27 16.67 4.98
C LEU A 115 -3.38 16.52 6.02
N GLN A 116 -4.46 15.84 5.65
CA GLN A 116 -5.51 15.47 6.60
C GLN A 116 -5.12 14.20 7.35
N VAL A 117 -5.52 14.10 8.61
CA VAL A 117 -5.41 12.84 9.38
C VAL A 117 -6.26 11.76 8.69
N ASP A 118 -5.89 10.50 8.87
CA ASP A 118 -6.51 9.31 8.27
C ASP A 118 -6.34 9.17 6.74
N THR A 119 -5.70 10.13 6.09
CA THR A 119 -5.38 10.07 4.65
C THR A 119 -4.25 9.09 4.37
N PHE A 120 -4.37 8.29 3.31
CA PHE A 120 -3.27 7.46 2.80
C PHE A 120 -2.34 8.27 1.91
N VAL A 121 -1.04 8.09 2.13
CA VAL A 121 0.03 8.79 1.40
C VAL A 121 1.11 7.82 0.96
N ARG A 122 1.77 8.16 -0.15
CA ARG A 122 3.02 7.55 -0.58
C ARG A 122 4.08 8.66 -0.63
N VAL A 123 5.15 8.46 0.12
CA VAL A 123 6.17 9.47 0.41
C VAL A 123 7.54 8.95 0.00
N THR A 124 8.31 9.76 -0.72
CA THR A 124 9.74 9.54 -0.91
C THR A 124 10.47 10.35 0.18
N ILE A 125 11.33 9.70 0.96
CA ILE A 125 11.95 10.24 2.17
C ILE A 125 13.47 10.28 2.08
N ALA A 126 14.08 11.26 2.74
CA ALA A 126 15.52 11.38 2.90
C ALA A 126 15.91 11.60 4.38
N PRO A 127 17.18 11.36 4.77
CA PRO A 127 17.64 11.65 6.13
C PRO A 127 17.46 13.11 6.50
N LEU A 128 16.84 13.38 7.66
CA LEU A 128 16.60 14.74 8.11
C LEU A 128 17.90 15.40 8.60
N LEU A 129 18.45 16.32 7.81
CA LEU A 129 19.70 17.04 8.13
C LEU A 129 19.53 18.11 9.21
N LEU A 130 18.29 18.53 9.49
CA LEU A 130 17.93 19.55 10.47
C LEU A 130 17.54 18.91 11.81
N ARG A 131 17.92 19.53 12.94
CA ARG A 131 17.54 19.05 14.28
C ARG A 131 16.10 19.44 14.66
N ILE A 132 15.12 19.02 13.85
CA ILE A 132 13.70 19.30 14.03
C ILE A 132 12.99 18.06 14.58
N ASN A 133 12.27 18.22 15.69
CA ASN A 133 11.44 17.17 16.27
C ASN A 133 9.97 17.39 15.88
N CYS A 134 9.49 16.62 14.90
CA CYS A 134 8.09 16.65 14.45
C CYS A 134 7.16 15.70 15.25
N GLY A 135 7.69 14.86 16.14
CA GLY A 135 6.94 13.83 16.86
C GLY A 135 7.76 12.56 17.13
N PRO A 136 7.10 11.50 17.64
CA PRO A 136 7.69 10.18 17.80
C PRO A 136 7.96 9.48 16.46
N GLY A 137 8.76 8.41 16.51
CA GLY A 137 9.08 7.58 15.34
C GLY A 137 10.39 7.97 14.63
N THR A 138 10.54 7.53 13.40
CA THR A 138 11.75 7.75 12.59
C THR A 138 11.72 9.14 11.94
N HIS A 139 12.71 9.99 12.26
CA HIS A 139 12.80 11.34 11.69
C HIS A 139 13.32 11.32 10.25
N ALA A 140 12.55 11.87 9.31
CA ALA A 140 12.94 11.99 7.91
C ALA A 140 12.40 13.28 7.27
N SER A 141 13.02 13.73 6.19
CA SER A 141 12.51 14.82 5.34
C SER A 141 11.70 14.27 4.16
N ILE A 142 10.60 14.91 3.83
CA ILE A 142 9.81 14.63 2.63
C ILE A 142 10.54 15.18 1.41
N VAL A 143 10.86 14.30 0.45
CA VAL A 143 11.39 14.65 -0.88
C VAL A 143 10.25 14.75 -1.89
N GLU A 144 9.31 13.81 -1.84
CA GLU A 144 8.13 13.75 -2.71
C GLU A 144 6.93 13.25 -1.88
N LEU A 145 5.75 13.83 -2.12
CA LEU A 145 4.50 13.37 -1.51
C LEU A 145 3.45 13.17 -2.61
N SER A 146 2.75 12.04 -2.53
CA SER A 146 1.50 11.81 -3.25
C SER A 146 0.42 11.31 -2.29
N VAL A 147 -0.81 11.84 -2.43
CA VAL A 147 -1.98 11.35 -1.70
C VAL A 147 -2.64 10.24 -2.52
N VAL A 148 -2.90 9.11 -1.88
CA VAL A 148 -3.65 7.99 -2.45
C VAL A 148 -5.12 8.20 -2.10
N ARG A 149 -6.01 8.16 -3.10
CA ARG A 149 -7.47 8.22 -2.95
C ARG A 149 -8.10 7.01 -3.61
#